data_AF-A0A848MBU7-F1
#
_entry.id   AF-A0A848MBU7-F1
#
_cell.length_a   1.000
_cell.length_b   1.000
_cell.length_c   1.000
_cell.angle_alpha   90.00
_cell.angle_beta   90.00
_cell.angle_gamma   90.00
#
_symmetry.space_group_name_H-M   'P 1'
#
loop_
_entity.id
_entity.type
_entity.pdbx_description
1 polymer ?
#
loop_
_entity_poly.entity_id
_entity_poly.type
_entity_poly.pdbx_seq_one_letter_code
_entity_poly.pdbx_strand_id
1 'polypeptide(L)'
;MTKPASTSKTARKQYTPEFRNKALKLAERIGVAAVARELSLYESQLYAWRSKLRTDEGWLYLAVVIDLWSRAVIGWSMSSRMTAKLACDALQMALWRRKRPENVIVHTDRGSQYCSADYQALLKRHCLHGSMSAKGCCYDNACAESFFHTLKVECIHGECFASREIMRATAFNYIECDYNRWRRHSACGGLSPEQFENQNLT
;
A
#
# COMPACT_ATOMS: atom_id res chain seq x y z
N MET A 1 19.48 13.70 41.40
CA MET A 1 18.27 14.51 41.14
C MET A 1 17.68 14.10 39.81
N THR A 2 16.67 13.22 39.83
CA THR A 2 15.95 12.71 38.65
C THR A 2 14.73 13.58 38.37
N LYS A 3 14.68 14.26 37.22
CA LYS A 3 13.46 14.98 36.77
C LYS A 3 12.37 13.96 36.41
N PRO A 4 11.11 14.13 36.85
CA PRO A 4 10.01 13.28 36.40
C PRO A 4 9.59 13.69 34.99
N ALA A 5 9.49 12.72 34.08
CA ALA A 5 8.93 12.92 32.75
C ALA A 5 7.38 12.89 32.84
N SER A 6 6.75 14.06 32.77
CA SER A 6 5.30 14.15 32.60
C SER A 6 4.93 13.94 31.13
N THR A 7 4.59 12.71 30.73
CA THR A 7 3.98 12.48 29.41
C THR A 7 2.47 12.59 29.51
N SER A 8 1.93 13.80 29.43
CA SER A 8 0.50 13.98 29.13
C SER A 8 0.28 13.63 27.67
N LYS A 9 -0.31 12.47 27.38
CA LYS A 9 -0.75 12.14 26.02
C LYS A 9 -1.92 13.05 25.66
N THR A 10 -1.68 14.08 24.86
CA THR A 10 -2.72 14.97 24.33
C THR A 10 -3.75 14.14 23.57
N ALA A 11 -5.03 14.22 23.97
CA ALA A 11 -6.11 13.52 23.30
C ALA A 11 -6.18 13.94 21.83
N ARG A 12 -6.05 12.97 20.90
CA ARG A 12 -6.20 13.23 19.46
C ARG A 12 -7.61 13.72 19.19
N LYS A 13 -7.76 15.00 18.78
CA LYS A 13 -9.02 15.54 18.24
C LYS A 13 -9.53 14.61 17.13
N GLN A 14 -10.73 14.06 17.32
CA GLN A 14 -11.42 13.29 16.30
C GLN A 14 -12.31 14.22 15.48
N TYR A 15 -12.12 14.23 14.15
CA TYR A 15 -12.90 15.04 13.22
C TYR A 15 -13.97 14.20 12.52
N THR A 16 -15.17 14.75 12.30
CA THR A 16 -16.27 14.04 11.61
C THR A 16 -15.95 13.77 10.14
N PRO A 17 -16.59 12.77 9.50
CA PRO A 17 -16.42 12.50 8.08
C PRO A 17 -16.75 13.70 7.17
N GLU A 18 -17.81 14.45 7.45
CA GLU A 18 -18.20 15.60 6.62
C GLU A 18 -17.15 16.71 6.67
N PHE A 19 -16.58 16.96 7.87
CA PHE A 19 -15.54 17.96 8.05
C PHE A 19 -14.28 17.59 7.25
N ARG A 20 -13.85 16.33 7.32
CA ARG A 20 -12.68 15.85 6.57
C ARG A 20 -12.90 16.00 5.06
N ASN A 21 -14.08 15.64 4.55
CA ASN A 21 -14.39 15.75 3.13
C ASN A 21 -14.42 17.23 2.66
N LYS A 22 -14.99 18.14 3.45
CA LYS A 22 -14.94 19.58 3.15
C LYS A 22 -13.51 20.12 3.15
N ALA A 23 -12.70 19.74 4.13
CA ALA A 23 -11.29 20.13 4.21
C ALA A 23 -10.47 19.62 3.00
N LEU A 24 -10.71 18.40 2.55
CA LEU A 24 -10.03 17.83 1.38
C LEU A 24 -10.46 18.53 0.07
N LYS A 25 -11.75 18.78 -0.13
CA LYS A 25 -12.25 19.55 -1.29
C LYS A 25 -11.70 20.96 -1.34
N LEU A 26 -11.55 21.60 -0.17
CA LEU A 26 -10.91 22.91 -0.09
C LEU A 26 -9.42 22.79 -0.45
N ALA A 27 -8.75 21.73 -0.01
CA ALA A 27 -7.32 21.51 -0.27
C ALA A 27 -7.02 21.24 -1.75
N GLU A 28 -7.99 20.75 -2.53
CA GLU A 28 -7.92 20.65 -3.98
C GLU A 28 -7.98 22.02 -4.67
N ARG A 29 -8.75 22.97 -4.12
CA ARG A 29 -8.92 24.31 -4.69
C ARG A 29 -7.78 25.27 -4.35
N ILE A 30 -7.30 25.24 -3.11
CA ILE A 30 -6.35 26.25 -2.59
C ILE A 30 -5.03 25.67 -2.08
N GLY A 31 -4.86 24.34 -2.15
CA GLY A 31 -3.64 23.65 -1.72
C GLY A 31 -3.62 23.28 -0.22
N VAL A 32 -2.89 22.20 0.10
CA VAL A 32 -2.85 21.59 1.45
C VAL A 32 -2.33 22.56 2.51
N ALA A 33 -1.25 23.30 2.22
CA ALA A 33 -0.64 24.24 3.17
C ALA A 33 -1.55 25.43 3.50
N ALA A 34 -2.36 25.87 2.53
CA ALA A 34 -3.33 26.95 2.74
C ALA A 34 -4.48 26.47 3.65
N VAL A 35 -5.02 25.29 3.38
CA VAL A 35 -6.08 24.70 4.20
C VAL A 35 -5.61 24.33 5.59
N ALA A 36 -4.37 23.85 5.74
CA ALA A 36 -3.78 23.56 7.04
C ALA A 36 -3.76 24.81 7.93
N ARG A 37 -3.35 25.96 7.37
CA ARG A 37 -3.39 27.25 8.07
C ARG A 37 -4.82 27.70 8.36
N GLU A 38 -5.71 27.63 7.39
CA GLU A 38 -7.10 28.12 7.51
C GLU A 38 -7.91 27.31 8.54
N LEU A 39 -7.78 25.99 8.52
CA LEU A 39 -8.52 25.09 9.40
C LEU A 39 -7.78 24.76 10.71
N SER A 40 -6.61 25.37 10.93
CA SER A 40 -5.72 25.09 12.07
C SER A 40 -5.46 23.58 12.22
N LEU A 41 -5.16 22.92 11.10
CA LEU A 41 -4.83 21.50 11.01
C LEU A 41 -3.34 21.35 10.72
N TYR A 42 -2.76 20.23 11.12
CA TYR A 42 -1.43 19.86 10.62
C TYR A 42 -1.57 19.41 9.17
N GLU A 43 -0.65 19.82 8.29
CA GLU A 43 -0.60 19.33 6.91
C GLU A 43 -0.56 17.79 6.87
N SER A 44 0.16 17.17 7.81
CA SER A 44 0.22 15.72 7.97
C SER A 44 -1.16 15.08 8.24
N GLN A 45 -2.11 15.78 8.86
CA GLN A 45 -3.49 15.30 9.04
C GLN A 45 -4.26 15.34 7.72
N LEU A 46 -4.12 16.41 6.94
CA LEU A 46 -4.73 16.52 5.63
C LEU A 46 -4.16 15.47 4.68
N TYR A 47 -2.83 15.31 4.64
CA TYR A 47 -2.18 14.22 3.91
C TYR A 47 -2.64 12.84 4.40
N ALA A 48 -2.81 12.63 5.71
CA ALA A 48 -3.34 11.38 6.25
C ALA A 48 -4.82 11.15 5.91
N TRP A 49 -5.61 12.20 5.68
CA TRP A 49 -6.98 12.07 5.19
C TRP A 49 -7.05 11.86 3.68
N ARG A 50 -6.09 12.45 2.94
CA ARG A 50 -5.90 12.29 1.49
C ARG A 50 -5.32 10.92 1.11
N SER A 51 -4.47 10.33 1.94
CA SER A 51 -3.62 9.18 1.60
C SER A 51 -4.32 7.81 1.66
N LYS A 52 -5.64 7.82 1.49
CA LYS A 52 -6.51 6.81 2.04
C LYS A 52 -7.46 6.34 0.94
N LEU A 53 -7.33 5.06 0.56
CA LEU A 53 -8.24 4.32 -0.33
C LEU A 53 -9.64 4.29 0.30
N ARG A 54 -10.32 5.42 0.23
CA ARG A 54 -11.62 5.65 0.85
C ARG A 54 -12.58 6.00 -0.26
N THR A 55 -13.60 5.18 -0.39
CA THR A 55 -14.75 5.45 -1.22
C THR A 55 -15.86 6.04 -0.37
N ASP A 56 -16.92 6.53 -1.00
CA ASP A 56 -18.11 6.98 -0.27
C ASP A 56 -18.77 5.84 0.54
N GLU A 57 -18.53 4.59 0.15
CA GLU A 57 -18.96 3.40 0.87
C GLU A 57 -18.01 2.99 2.01
N GLY A 58 -16.83 3.63 2.13
CA GLY A 58 -15.83 3.39 3.17
C GLY A 58 -14.49 2.87 2.65
N TRP A 59 -13.75 2.15 3.49
CA TRP A 59 -12.39 1.70 3.19
C TRP A 59 -12.35 0.59 2.13
N LEU A 60 -11.36 0.68 1.23
CA LEU A 60 -10.85 -0.44 0.45
C LEU A 60 -9.40 -0.69 0.84
N TYR A 61 -9.09 -1.92 1.23
CA TYR A 61 -7.74 -2.37 1.55
C TYR A 61 -7.18 -3.13 0.37
N LEU A 62 -5.94 -2.82 0.00
CA LEU A 62 -5.18 -3.46 -1.08
C LEU A 62 -3.94 -4.11 -0.47
N ALA A 63 -3.78 -5.41 -0.68
CA ALA A 63 -2.52 -6.12 -0.45
C ALA A 63 -1.85 -6.39 -1.80
N VAL A 64 -0.53 -6.22 -1.87
CA VAL A 64 0.28 -6.49 -3.07
C VAL A 64 1.48 -7.36 -2.72
N VAL A 65 1.92 -8.17 -3.68
CA VAL A 65 3.15 -8.94 -3.66
C VAL A 65 3.98 -8.49 -4.83
N ILE A 66 5.19 -8.03 -4.55
CA ILE A 66 6.11 -7.45 -5.52
C ILE A 66 7.30 -8.38 -5.68
N ASP A 67 7.65 -8.67 -6.92
CA ASP A 67 8.92 -9.29 -7.25
C ASP A 67 10.02 -8.22 -7.15
N LEU A 68 11.00 -8.44 -6.27
CA LEU A 68 12.07 -7.47 -6.04
C LEU A 68 13.06 -7.38 -7.21
N TRP A 69 13.18 -8.44 -8.02
CA TRP A 69 14.10 -8.46 -9.15
C TRP A 69 13.59 -7.57 -10.29
N SER A 70 12.34 -7.75 -10.73
CA SER A 70 11.75 -6.99 -11.83
C SER A 70 10.95 -5.76 -11.41
N ARG A 71 10.65 -5.62 -10.12
CA ARG A 71 9.71 -4.63 -9.54
C ARG A 71 8.24 -4.86 -9.92
N ALA A 72 7.92 -5.98 -10.57
CA ALA A 72 6.55 -6.29 -10.98
C ALA A 72 5.66 -6.56 -9.77
N VAL A 73 4.43 -6.05 -9.81
CA VAL A 73 3.37 -6.53 -8.92
C VAL A 73 2.88 -7.87 -9.48
N ILE A 74 3.23 -8.96 -8.80
CA ILE A 74 2.94 -10.33 -9.26
C ILE A 74 1.71 -10.94 -8.60
N GLY A 75 1.21 -10.34 -7.53
CA GLY A 75 -0.06 -10.71 -6.92
C GLY A 75 -0.65 -9.56 -6.16
N TRP A 76 -1.97 -9.50 -6.08
CA TRP A 76 -2.69 -8.48 -5.34
C TRP A 76 -4.08 -8.99 -4.93
N SER A 77 -4.66 -8.36 -3.92
CA SER A 77 -6.04 -8.64 -3.49
C SER A 77 -6.65 -7.40 -2.85
N MET A 78 -7.97 -7.26 -2.96
CA MET A 78 -8.70 -6.08 -2.50
C MET A 78 -9.93 -6.45 -1.68
N SER A 79 -10.08 -5.88 -0.48
CA SER A 79 -11.20 -6.17 0.41
C SER A 79 -11.66 -4.93 1.17
N SER A 80 -12.93 -4.93 1.62
CA SER A 80 -13.44 -3.90 2.54
C SER A 80 -12.89 -4.04 3.97
N ARG A 81 -12.21 -5.16 4.28
CA ARG A 81 -11.62 -5.46 5.59
C ARG A 81 -10.17 -5.90 5.49
N MET A 82 -9.35 -5.39 6.41
CA MET A 82 -7.93 -5.76 6.54
C MET A 82 -7.78 -7.09 7.29
N THR A 83 -7.83 -8.20 6.55
CA THR A 83 -7.85 -9.57 7.09
C THR A 83 -6.61 -10.36 6.69
N ALA A 84 -6.29 -11.44 7.40
CA ALA A 84 -5.26 -12.40 6.97
C ALA A 84 -5.55 -12.97 5.58
N LYS A 85 -6.83 -13.27 5.30
CA LYS A 85 -7.29 -13.74 3.99
C LYS A 85 -6.90 -12.80 2.84
N LEU A 86 -6.97 -11.49 3.04
CA LEU A 86 -6.52 -10.50 2.04
C LEU A 86 -5.05 -10.72 1.64
N ALA A 87 -4.16 -10.93 2.63
CA ALA A 87 -2.75 -11.19 2.38
C ALA A 87 -2.52 -12.59 1.77
N CYS A 88 -3.24 -13.60 2.24
CA CYS A 88 -3.17 -14.96 1.68
C CYS A 88 -3.60 -14.99 0.22
N ASP A 89 -4.69 -14.32 -0.14
CA ASP A 89 -5.22 -14.30 -1.51
C ASP A 89 -4.22 -13.62 -2.47
N ALA A 90 -3.57 -12.52 -2.03
CA ALA A 90 -2.53 -11.85 -2.82
C ALA A 90 -1.29 -12.75 -3.03
N LEU A 91 -0.83 -13.45 -1.97
CA LEU A 91 0.28 -14.40 -2.08
C LEU A 91 -0.09 -15.59 -2.98
N GLN A 92 -1.30 -16.11 -2.85
CA GLN A 92 -1.77 -17.22 -3.68
C GLN A 92 -1.74 -16.83 -5.16
N MET A 93 -2.24 -15.63 -5.51
CA MET A 93 -2.17 -15.09 -6.87
C MET A 93 -0.73 -15.02 -7.39
N ALA A 94 0.20 -14.51 -6.58
CA ALA A 94 1.62 -14.43 -6.93
C ALA A 94 2.24 -15.80 -7.23
N LEU A 95 1.96 -16.79 -6.38
CA LEU A 95 2.43 -18.17 -6.58
C LEU A 95 1.88 -18.78 -7.87
N TRP A 96 0.59 -18.55 -8.19
CA TRP A 96 0.00 -19.01 -9.44
C TRP A 96 0.66 -18.34 -10.64
N ARG A 97 0.82 -17.01 -10.62
CA ARG A 97 1.45 -16.24 -11.71
C ARG A 97 2.89 -16.69 -11.97
N ARG A 98 3.64 -17.03 -10.91
CA ARG A 98 5.03 -17.52 -11.01
C ARG A 98 5.17 -19.04 -11.13
N LYS A 99 4.07 -19.78 -11.38
CA LYS A 99 4.08 -21.24 -11.55
C LYS A 99 4.67 -22.00 -10.36
N ARG A 100 4.42 -21.53 -9.13
CA ARG A 100 4.85 -22.13 -7.85
C ARG A 100 6.37 -22.36 -7.78
N PRO A 101 7.16 -21.27 -7.72
CA PRO A 101 8.61 -21.37 -7.63
C PRO A 101 9.03 -22.03 -6.31
N GLU A 102 10.15 -22.74 -6.35
CA GLU A 102 10.79 -23.35 -5.17
C GLU A 102 11.85 -22.40 -4.58
N ASN A 103 12.21 -22.62 -3.31
CA ASN A 103 13.27 -21.86 -2.62
C ASN A 103 13.05 -20.34 -2.56
N VAL A 104 11.78 -19.92 -2.52
CA VAL A 104 11.43 -18.49 -2.47
C VAL A 104 11.40 -17.97 -1.05
N ILE A 105 12.00 -16.79 -0.86
CA ILE A 105 11.88 -15.99 0.35
C ILE A 105 10.70 -15.02 0.17
N VAL A 106 9.74 -15.07 1.09
CA VAL A 106 8.65 -14.10 1.17
C VAL A 106 8.94 -13.16 2.32
N HIS A 107 9.26 -11.91 1.99
CA HIS A 107 9.51 -10.87 2.99
C HIS A 107 8.24 -10.05 3.26
N THR A 108 7.94 -9.82 4.54
CA THR A 108 6.76 -9.05 4.99
C THR A 108 7.11 -8.15 6.16
N ASP A 109 6.28 -7.15 6.44
CA ASP A 109 6.35 -6.45 7.71
C ASP A 109 5.84 -7.34 8.87
N ARG A 110 5.89 -6.84 10.10
CA ARG A 110 5.37 -7.55 11.29
C ARG A 110 3.88 -7.33 11.52
N GLY A 111 3.10 -7.08 10.47
CA GLY A 111 1.66 -6.90 10.54
C GLY A 111 0.96 -8.17 11.04
N SER A 112 -0.13 -7.99 11.79
CA SER A 112 -0.88 -9.11 12.37
C SER A 112 -1.46 -10.07 11.32
N GLN A 113 -1.69 -9.58 10.10
CA GLN A 113 -2.12 -10.38 8.95
C GLN A 113 -1.05 -11.40 8.54
N TYR A 114 0.23 -10.98 8.52
CA TYR A 114 1.36 -11.83 8.11
C TYR A 114 1.82 -12.76 9.24
N CYS A 115 1.63 -12.36 10.50
CA CYS A 115 1.85 -13.23 11.67
C CYS A 115 0.71 -14.23 11.93
N SER A 116 -0.37 -14.18 11.14
CA SER A 116 -1.55 -15.04 11.36
C SER A 116 -1.25 -16.52 11.11
N ALA A 117 -1.98 -17.41 11.80
CA ALA A 117 -1.86 -18.85 11.61
C ALA A 117 -2.12 -19.25 10.14
N ASP A 118 -3.13 -18.65 9.50
CA ASP A 118 -3.47 -18.92 8.10
C ASP A 118 -2.32 -18.57 7.15
N TYR A 119 -1.70 -17.40 7.32
CA TYR A 119 -0.60 -16.96 6.48
C TYR A 119 0.64 -17.85 6.69
N GLN A 120 0.97 -18.15 7.95
CA GLN A 120 2.09 -19.03 8.28
C GLN A 120 1.87 -20.47 7.78
N ALA A 121 0.64 -20.97 7.82
CA ALA A 121 0.28 -22.27 7.24
C ALA A 121 0.43 -22.26 5.71
N LEU A 122 0.05 -21.16 5.04
CA LEU A 122 0.21 -20.99 3.60
C LEU A 122 1.69 -21.01 3.17
N LEU A 123 2.56 -20.32 3.92
CA LEU A 123 4.01 -20.35 3.68
C LEU A 123 4.55 -21.78 3.77
N LYS A 124 4.21 -22.50 4.84
CA LYS A 124 4.62 -23.90 5.05
C LYS A 124 4.11 -24.82 3.95
N ARG A 125 2.84 -24.68 3.56
CA ARG A 125 2.20 -25.50 2.51
C ARG A 125 2.92 -25.40 1.16
N HIS A 126 3.48 -24.24 0.87
CA HIS A 126 4.19 -23.98 -0.39
C HIS A 126 5.72 -23.98 -0.23
N CYS A 127 6.24 -24.49 0.90
CA CYS A 127 7.68 -24.55 1.18
C CYS A 127 8.41 -23.19 1.01
N LEU A 128 7.74 -22.10 1.42
CA LEU A 128 8.26 -20.75 1.30
C LEU A 128 9.00 -20.35 2.59
N HIS A 129 10.11 -19.64 2.42
CA HIS A 129 10.89 -19.11 3.54
C HIS A 129 10.34 -17.75 3.96
N GLY A 130 9.60 -17.71 5.07
CA GLY A 130 9.10 -16.45 5.63
C GLY A 130 10.24 -15.62 6.23
N SER A 131 10.37 -14.38 5.77
CA SER A 131 11.24 -13.36 6.35
C SER A 131 10.38 -12.17 6.80
N MET A 132 10.71 -11.58 7.95
CA MET A 132 9.99 -10.43 8.48
C MET A 132 10.94 -9.33 8.87
N SER A 133 10.54 -8.07 8.62
CA SER A 133 11.38 -6.90 8.91
C SER A 133 11.85 -6.88 10.37
N ALA A 134 13.07 -6.37 10.60
CA ALA A 134 13.56 -6.17 11.96
C ALA A 134 12.78 -5.04 12.67
N LYS A 135 12.71 -5.08 14.01
CA LYS A 135 12.03 -4.01 14.76
C LYS A 135 12.80 -2.69 14.55
N GLY A 136 12.16 -1.72 13.90
CA GLY A 136 12.75 -0.41 13.62
C GLY A 136 13.58 -0.32 12.34
N CYS A 137 13.57 -1.35 11.47
CA CYS A 137 14.18 -1.28 10.15
C CYS A 137 13.13 -0.94 9.09
N CYS A 138 13.05 0.32 8.67
CA CYS A 138 12.11 0.75 7.62
C CYS A 138 12.57 0.37 6.20
N TYR A 139 13.86 0.11 6.00
CA TYR A 139 14.41 -0.23 4.68
C TYR A 139 13.91 -1.56 4.14
N ASP A 140 13.56 -2.48 5.03
CA ASP A 140 13.10 -3.84 4.72
C ASP A 140 11.79 -3.83 3.88
N ASN A 141 10.96 -2.80 4.00
CA ASN A 141 9.69 -2.66 3.27
C ASN A 141 9.70 -1.53 2.22
N ALA A 142 10.86 -0.94 1.94
CA ALA A 142 10.97 0.27 1.10
C ALA A 142 10.37 0.10 -0.30
N CYS A 143 10.44 -1.11 -0.87
CA CYS A 143 9.92 -1.40 -2.21
C CYS A 143 8.39 -1.34 -2.26
N ALA A 144 7.72 -1.90 -1.25
CA ALA A 144 6.27 -1.81 -1.13
C ALA A 144 5.83 -0.39 -0.78
N GLU A 145 6.55 0.29 0.11
CA GLU A 145 6.28 1.70 0.44
C GLU A 145 6.39 2.61 -0.79
N SER A 146 7.43 2.42 -1.60
CA SER A 146 7.60 3.16 -2.86
C SER A 146 6.45 2.88 -3.82
N PHE A 147 6.03 1.63 -3.99
CA PHE A 147 4.87 1.29 -4.81
C PHE A 147 3.60 2.00 -4.32
N PHE A 148 3.28 1.89 -3.03
CA PHE A 148 2.07 2.50 -2.49
C PHE A 148 2.10 4.03 -2.53
N HIS A 149 3.28 4.63 -2.39
CA HIS A 149 3.44 6.06 -2.60
C HIS A 149 3.11 6.44 -4.05
N THR A 150 3.70 5.76 -5.01
CA THR A 150 3.45 5.99 -6.43
C THR A 150 1.98 5.79 -6.79
N LEU A 151 1.37 4.66 -6.44
CA LEU A 151 -0.04 4.38 -6.68
C LEU A 151 -0.91 5.53 -6.16
N LYS A 152 -0.61 6.04 -4.96
CA LYS A 152 -1.37 7.16 -4.39
C LYS A 152 -1.21 8.44 -5.19
N VAL A 153 0.01 8.77 -5.61
CA VAL A 153 0.29 10.00 -6.35
C VAL A 153 -0.33 9.98 -7.74
N GLU A 154 -0.22 8.85 -8.45
CA GLU A 154 -0.53 8.80 -9.88
C GLU A 154 -1.96 8.36 -10.18
N CYS A 155 -2.56 7.56 -9.30
CA CYS A 155 -3.85 6.91 -9.57
C CYS A 155 -4.96 7.37 -8.62
N ILE A 156 -4.63 7.79 -7.39
CA ILE A 156 -5.63 8.10 -6.35
C ILE A 156 -5.68 9.60 -6.04
N HIS A 157 -4.59 10.34 -6.27
CA HIS A 157 -4.50 11.74 -5.87
C HIS A 157 -5.48 12.61 -6.66
N GLY A 158 -6.40 13.27 -5.96
CA GLY A 158 -7.38 14.16 -6.57
C GLY A 158 -8.62 13.46 -7.13
N GLU A 159 -8.68 12.12 -7.04
CA GLU A 159 -9.81 11.34 -7.52
C GLU A 159 -10.83 11.07 -6.40
N CYS A 160 -12.12 11.21 -6.73
CA CYS A 160 -13.23 10.86 -5.85
C CYS A 160 -13.90 9.57 -6.32
N PHE A 161 -13.91 8.55 -5.47
CA PHE A 161 -14.46 7.24 -5.82
C PHE A 161 -15.85 7.03 -5.19
N ALA A 162 -16.88 7.05 -6.03
CA ALA A 162 -18.26 6.87 -5.60
C ALA A 162 -18.53 5.47 -5.01
N SER A 163 -17.88 4.43 -5.53
CA SER A 163 -18.06 3.05 -5.06
C SER A 163 -16.74 2.30 -4.91
N ARG A 164 -16.73 1.25 -4.08
CA ARG A 164 -15.58 0.32 -3.99
C ARG A 164 -15.31 -0.40 -5.29
N GLU A 165 -16.32 -0.63 -6.12
CA GLU A 165 -16.17 -1.28 -7.42
C GLU A 165 -15.35 -0.44 -8.38
N ILE A 166 -15.65 0.86 -8.48
CA ILE A 166 -14.86 1.80 -9.29
C ILE A 166 -13.41 1.82 -8.79
N MET A 167 -13.20 1.98 -7.48
CA MET A 167 -11.84 1.96 -6.92
C MET A 167 -11.10 0.65 -7.22
N ARG A 168 -11.79 -0.51 -7.16
CA ARG A 168 -11.19 -1.81 -7.52
C ARG A 168 -10.76 -1.85 -8.97
N ALA A 169 -11.64 -1.42 -9.89
CA ALA A 169 -11.34 -1.38 -11.32
C ALA A 169 -10.17 -0.43 -11.62
N THR A 170 -10.14 0.74 -10.99
CA THR A 170 -9.07 1.72 -11.16
C THR A 170 -7.73 1.18 -10.63
N ALA A 171 -7.71 0.61 -9.42
CA ALA A 171 -6.50 0.02 -8.86
C ALA A 171 -6.02 -1.20 -9.67
N PHE A 172 -6.94 -2.02 -10.19
CA PHE A 172 -6.63 -3.13 -11.10
C PHE A 172 -5.96 -2.62 -12.38
N ASN A 173 -6.59 -1.66 -13.07
CA ASN A 173 -6.08 -1.10 -14.31
C ASN A 173 -4.70 -0.47 -14.10
N TYR A 174 -4.53 0.28 -13.01
CA TYR A 174 -3.23 0.86 -12.70
C TYR A 174 -2.15 -0.21 -12.51
N ILE A 175 -2.44 -1.29 -11.78
CA ILE A 175 -1.44 -2.35 -11.55
C ILE A 175 -1.10 -3.10 -12.85
N GLU A 176 -2.13 -3.60 -13.55
CA GLU A 176 -1.97 -4.56 -14.63
C GLU A 176 -1.75 -3.93 -16.01
N CYS A 177 -2.28 -2.72 -16.24
CA CYS A 177 -2.20 -2.04 -17.52
C CYS A 177 -1.13 -0.95 -17.52
N ASP A 178 -0.92 -0.24 -16.42
CA ASP A 178 0.00 0.92 -16.38
C ASP A 178 1.33 0.60 -15.69
N TYR A 179 1.29 0.22 -14.42
CA TYR A 179 2.48 0.00 -13.59
C TYR A 179 3.35 -1.13 -14.14
N ASN A 180 2.80 -2.32 -14.34
CA ASN A 180 3.61 -3.45 -14.80
C ASN A 180 4.09 -3.30 -16.25
N ARG A 181 3.32 -2.62 -17.12
CA ARG A 181 3.60 -2.58 -18.57
C ARG A 181 4.40 -1.37 -19.01
N TRP A 182 4.15 -0.20 -18.42
CA TRP A 182 4.64 1.08 -18.93
C TRP A 182 5.45 1.90 -17.94
N ARG A 183 5.21 1.76 -16.63
CA ARG A 183 5.94 2.54 -15.64
C ARG A 183 7.42 2.20 -15.64
N ARG A 184 8.27 3.21 -15.78
CA ARG A 184 9.74 3.04 -15.79
C ARG A 184 10.30 2.97 -14.36
N HIS A 185 11.20 2.03 -14.11
CA HIS A 185 11.90 1.88 -12.83
C HIS A 185 13.40 2.09 -12.97
N SER A 186 13.99 2.95 -12.13
CA SER A 186 15.44 3.18 -12.12
C SER A 186 16.24 1.90 -11.82
N ALA A 187 15.73 1.07 -10.92
CA ALA A 187 16.31 -0.24 -10.60
C ALA A 187 16.33 -1.21 -11.79
N CYS A 188 15.48 -0.99 -12.80
CA CYS A 188 15.36 -1.80 -14.00
C CYS A 188 16.01 -1.12 -15.23
N GLY A 189 16.96 -0.20 -15.02
CA GLY A 189 17.60 0.55 -16.11
C GLY A 189 16.65 1.51 -16.85
N GLY A 190 15.55 1.91 -16.20
CA GLY A 190 14.51 2.74 -16.81
C GLY A 190 13.53 1.96 -17.71
N LEU A 191 13.50 0.64 -17.64
CA LEU A 191 12.47 -0.20 -18.27
C LEU A 191 11.26 -0.36 -17.35
N SER A 192 10.12 -0.75 -17.92
CA SER A 192 9.00 -1.25 -17.15
C SER A 192 9.25 -2.67 -16.61
N PRO A 193 8.52 -3.11 -15.57
CA PRO A 193 8.70 -4.45 -15.03
C PRO A 193 8.55 -5.54 -16.10
N GLU A 194 7.51 -5.45 -16.95
CA GLU A 194 7.29 -6.39 -18.04
C GLU A 194 8.38 -6.32 -19.11
N GLN A 195 8.81 -5.11 -19.51
CA GLN A 195 9.90 -4.96 -20.47
C GLN A 195 11.21 -5.53 -19.96
N PHE A 196 11.50 -5.31 -18.67
CA PHE A 196 12.68 -5.84 -18.00
C PHE A 196 12.64 -7.37 -17.95
N GLU A 197 11.51 -7.96 -17.58
CA GLU A 197 11.33 -9.42 -17.59
C GLU A 197 11.52 -9.99 -19.00
N ASN A 198 10.88 -9.42 -20.01
CA ASN A 198 10.98 -9.89 -21.41
C ASN A 198 12.41 -9.84 -21.98
N GLN A 199 13.26 -8.94 -21.49
CA GLN A 199 14.66 -8.84 -21.92
C GLN A 199 15.61 -9.79 -21.18
N ASN A 200 15.25 -10.24 -19.97
CA ASN A 200 16.17 -10.96 -19.10
C ASN A 200 15.73 -12.40 -18.78
N LEU A 201 14.51 -12.80 -19.15
CA LEU A 201 14.01 -14.17 -19.02
C LEU A 201 14.13 -15.00 -20.31
N THR A 202 14.73 -14.45 -21.37
CA THR A 202 15.09 -15.17 -22.61
C THR A 202 16.16 -16.24 -22.39
#